data_AF-A0AAF0UHS5-F1
#
_entry.id   AF-A0AAF0UHS5-F1
#
_cell.length_a   1.000
_cell.length_b   1.000
_cell.length_c   1.000
_cell.angle_alpha   90.00
_cell.angle_beta   90.00
_cell.angle_gamma   90.00
#
_symmetry.space_group_name_H-M   'P 1'
#
loop_
_entity.id
_entity.type
_entity.pdbx_description
1 polymer ?
#
loop_
_entity_poly.entity_id
_entity_poly.type
_entity_poly.pdbx_seq_one_letter_code
_entity_poly.pdbx_strand_id
1 'polypeptide(L)'
;MGVMVEDPREVKKVIVSYYERLYTKTEEWRPQLEMENCPRVSAEDNLALMHLFGSQEVFESIKACAGDKALGLDGYSMEFFKQC
;
A
#
# COMPACT_ATOMS: atom_id res chain seq x y z
N MET A 1 -19.80 10.22 -25.95
CA MET A 1 -20.00 11.68 -25.75
C MET A 1 -20.31 11.92 -24.29
N GLY A 2 -19.70 12.92 -23.65
CA GLY A 2 -20.05 13.32 -22.28
C GLY A 2 -21.24 14.29 -22.28
N VAL A 3 -21.98 14.34 -21.18
CA VAL A 3 -23.05 15.31 -20.95
C VAL A 3 -22.62 16.24 -19.82
N MET A 4 -22.64 17.55 -20.06
CA MET A 4 -22.40 18.56 -19.02
C MET A 4 -23.68 18.77 -18.21
N VAL A 5 -23.57 18.73 -16.88
CA VAL A 5 -24.69 18.91 -15.95
C VAL A 5 -24.30 19.96 -14.92
N GLU A 6 -25.09 21.03 -14.82
CA GLU A 6 -24.80 22.17 -13.95
C GLU A 6 -25.80 22.34 -12.79
N ASP A 7 -27.05 21.83 -12.92
CA ASP A 7 -28.03 21.89 -11.83
C ASP A 7 -27.54 21.02 -10.66
N PRO A 8 -27.36 21.57 -9.44
CA PRO A 8 -26.77 20.84 -8.31
C PRO A 8 -27.54 19.57 -7.91
N ARG A 9 -28.86 19.52 -8.10
CA ARG A 9 -29.67 18.34 -7.78
C ARG A 9 -29.44 17.25 -8.81
N GLU A 10 -29.32 17.62 -10.08
CA GLU A 10 -29.00 16.69 -11.16
C GLU A 10 -27.54 16.21 -11.07
N VAL A 11 -26.59 17.08 -10.73
CA VAL A 11 -25.19 16.70 -10.46
C VAL A 11 -25.13 15.62 -9.37
N LYS A 12 -25.85 15.81 -8.25
CA LYS A 12 -25.91 14.82 -7.17
C LYS A 12 -26.42 13.46 -7.67
N LYS A 13 -27.50 13.44 -8.45
CA LYS A 13 -28.06 12.20 -9.03
C LYS A 13 -27.08 11.51 -9.97
N VAL A 14 -26.42 12.27 -10.83
CA VAL A 14 -25.43 11.75 -11.78
C VAL A 14 -24.23 11.15 -11.04
N ILE A 15 -23.72 11.81 -10.01
CA ILE A 15 -22.60 11.29 -9.21
C ILE A 15 -22.99 9.99 -8.50
N VAL A 16 -24.15 9.96 -7.84
CA VAL A 16 -24.62 8.75 -7.14
C VAL A 16 -24.76 7.59 -8.11
N SER A 17 -25.51 7.78 -9.20
CA SER A 17 -25.72 6.71 -10.20
C SER A 17 -24.42 6.26 -10.89
N TYR A 18 -23.48 7.19 -11.10
CA TYR A 18 -22.16 6.86 -11.65
C TYR A 18 -21.39 5.92 -10.71
N TYR A 19 -21.29 6.27 -9.43
CA TYR A 19 -20.54 5.46 -8.46
C TYR A 19 -21.26 4.15 -8.12
N GLU A 20 -22.59 4.15 -8.03
CA GLU A 20 -23.38 2.93 -7.90
C GLU A 20 -23.05 1.96 -9.03
N ARG A 21 -23.04 2.44 -10.29
CA ARG A 21 -22.68 1.60 -11.43
C ARG A 21 -21.20 1.19 -11.41
N LEU A 22 -20.30 2.08 -11.02
CA LEU A 22 -18.86 1.81 -10.95
C LEU A 22 -18.55 0.70 -9.94
N TYR A 23 -19.21 0.72 -8.79
CA TYR A 23 -19.03 -0.27 -7.72
C TYR A 23 -19.97 -1.48 -7.85
N THR A 24 -20.97 -1.42 -8.74
CA THR A 24 -21.74 -2.61 -9.09
C THR A 24 -20.83 -3.54 -9.88
N LYS A 25 -20.70 -4.77 -9.38
CA LYS A 25 -19.97 -5.82 -10.07
C LYS A 25 -20.70 -6.14 -11.39
N THR A 26 -20.12 -5.71 -12.52
CA THR A 26 -20.68 -5.92 -13.87
C THR A 26 -20.37 -7.31 -14.43
N GLU A 27 -19.47 -8.04 -13.80
CA GLU A 27 -19.03 -9.36 -14.24
C GLU A 27 -19.94 -10.43 -13.61
N GLU A 28 -20.62 -11.21 -14.46
CA GLU A 28 -21.44 -12.36 -14.04
C GLU A 28 -20.61 -13.43 -13.32
N TRP A 29 -19.31 -13.49 -13.62
CA TRP A 29 -18.38 -14.46 -13.05
C TRP A 29 -17.09 -13.78 -12.61
N ARG A 30 -16.61 -14.14 -11.41
CA ARG A 30 -15.22 -13.99 -11.01
C ARG A 30 -14.70 -15.36 -10.59
N PRO A 31 -13.48 -15.74 -10.97
CA PRO A 31 -12.89 -16.95 -10.44
C PRO A 31 -12.88 -16.85 -8.91
N GLN A 32 -13.38 -17.88 -8.25
CA GLN A 32 -13.12 -18.03 -6.84
C GLN A 32 -11.61 -18.24 -6.71
N LEU A 33 -10.93 -17.32 -6.04
CA LEU A 33 -9.49 -17.45 -5.80
C LEU A 33 -9.30 -18.56 -4.77
N GLU A 34 -9.08 -19.77 -5.24
CA GLU A 34 -8.74 -20.92 -4.40
C GLU A 34 -7.26 -20.83 -4.04
N MET A 35 -6.97 -20.31 -2.85
CA MET A 35 -5.60 -20.18 -2.32
C MET A 35 -5.09 -21.48 -1.68
N GLU A 36 -5.65 -22.64 -2.05
CA GLU A 36 -5.32 -23.92 -1.45
C GLU A 36 -3.90 -24.37 -1.81
N ASN A 37 -3.43 -24.03 -3.02
CA ASN A 37 -2.07 -24.34 -3.51
C ASN A 37 -1.17 -23.12 -3.67
N CYS A 38 -1.58 -21.96 -3.14
CA CYS A 38 -0.70 -20.79 -3.13
C CYS A 38 0.45 -21.04 -2.13
N PRO A 39 1.70 -20.73 -2.50
CA PRO A 39 2.80 -20.73 -1.55
C PRO A 39 2.44 -19.87 -0.34
N ARG A 40 2.60 -20.44 0.86
CA ARG A 40 2.39 -19.73 2.12
C ARG A 40 3.75 -19.55 2.77
N VAL A 41 3.94 -18.41 3.42
CA VAL A 41 5.04 -18.24 4.37
C VAL A 41 4.94 -19.34 5.43
N SER A 42 6.08 -19.85 5.88
CA SER A 42 6.10 -20.83 6.97
C SER A 42 5.49 -20.23 8.24
N ALA A 43 5.08 -21.08 9.19
CA ALA A 43 4.58 -20.57 10.46
C ALA A 43 5.65 -19.75 11.19
N GLU A 44 6.90 -20.18 11.07
CA GLU A 44 8.09 -19.54 11.59
C GLU A 44 8.31 -18.16 10.96
N ASP A 45 8.28 -18.06 9.62
CA ASP A 45 8.43 -16.79 8.91
C ASP A 45 7.29 -15.83 9.24
N ASN A 46 6.06 -16.35 9.37
CA ASN A 46 4.91 -15.55 9.73
C ASN A 46 5.07 -14.94 11.13
N LEU A 47 5.54 -15.74 12.09
CA LEU A 47 5.87 -15.23 13.43
C LEU A 47 7.02 -14.21 13.38
N ALA A 48 8.05 -14.45 12.57
CA ALA A 48 9.18 -13.53 12.41
C ALA A 48 8.73 -12.17 11.85
N LEU A 49 7.81 -12.15 10.88
CA LEU A 49 7.24 -10.92 10.31
C LEU A 49 6.46 -10.09 11.35
N MET A 50 5.94 -10.72 12.40
CA MET A 50 5.20 -10.05 13.47
C MET A 50 6.10 -9.63 14.64
N HIS A 51 7.36 -10.05 14.66
CA HIS A 51 8.27 -9.77 15.76
C HIS A 51 8.79 -8.33 15.72
N LEU A 52 9.07 -7.76 16.89
CA LEU A 52 9.74 -6.47 16.97
C LEU A 52 11.20 -6.59 16.55
N PHE A 53 11.71 -5.59 15.85
CA PHE A 53 13.12 -5.57 15.48
C PHE A 53 14.03 -5.50 16.71
N GLY A 54 15.10 -6.29 16.67
CA GLY A 54 16.14 -6.23 17.70
C GLY A 54 16.99 -4.96 17.56
N SER A 55 17.58 -4.48 18.64
CA SER A 55 18.48 -3.32 18.59
C SER A 55 19.66 -3.53 17.63
N GLN A 56 20.24 -4.74 17.65
CA GLN A 56 21.35 -5.11 16.77
C GLN A 56 20.93 -5.11 15.30
N GLU A 57 19.77 -5.68 14.99
CA GLU A 57 19.20 -5.73 13.64
C GLU A 57 18.96 -4.32 13.08
N VAL A 58 18.37 -3.43 13.90
CA VAL A 58 18.15 -2.02 13.51
C VAL A 58 19.49 -1.34 13.26
N PHE A 59 20.46 -1.52 14.16
CA PHE A 59 21.78 -0.91 14.02
C PHE A 59 22.51 -1.36 12.74
N GLU A 60 22.54 -2.67 12.49
CA GLU A 60 23.15 -3.24 11.28
C GLU A 60 22.46 -2.74 10.01
N SER A 61 21.13 -2.66 10.02
CA SER A 61 20.33 -2.13 8.90
C SER A 61 20.67 -0.68 8.59
N ILE A 62 20.83 0.16 9.61
CA ILE A 62 21.27 1.56 9.45
C ILE A 62 22.68 1.59 8.85
N LYS A 63 23.61 0.79 9.36
CA LYS A 63 25.00 0.74 8.86
C LYS A 63 25.10 0.21 7.42
N ALA A 64 24.19 -0.65 6.99
CA ALA A 64 24.15 -1.19 5.63
C ALA A 64 23.61 -0.20 4.58
N CYS A 65 22.85 0.82 4.98
CA CYS A 65 22.23 1.77 4.04
C CYS A 65 23.25 2.69 3.35
N ALA A 66 23.19 2.92 2.03
CA ALA A 66 24.07 3.91 1.39
C ALA A 66 23.81 5.34 1.93
N GLY A 67 24.87 6.05 2.32
CA GLY A 67 24.79 7.36 2.99
C GLY A 67 24.52 8.53 2.04
N ASP A 68 24.84 8.35 0.76
CA ASP A 68 24.72 9.32 -0.34
C ASP A 68 23.34 9.33 -1.01
N LYS A 69 22.36 8.63 -0.42
CA LYS A 69 20.96 8.71 -0.85
C LYS A 69 20.39 10.11 -0.60
N ALA A 70 19.36 10.46 -1.37
CA ALA A 70 18.62 11.72 -1.20
C ALA A 70 18.11 11.90 0.24
N LEU A 71 17.99 13.15 0.66
CA LEU A 71 17.48 13.51 1.99
C LEU A 71 16.04 13.03 2.17
N GLY A 72 15.71 12.61 3.39
CA GLY A 72 14.33 12.36 3.78
C GLY A 72 13.51 13.66 3.81
N LEU A 73 12.20 13.51 4.01
CA LEU A 73 11.32 14.66 4.29
C LEU A 73 11.68 15.38 5.59
N ASP A 74 12.46 14.72 6.45
CA ASP A 74 13.08 15.27 7.66
C ASP A 74 14.36 16.09 7.38
N GLY A 75 14.86 16.10 6.15
CA GLY A 75 16.06 16.83 5.74
C GLY A 75 17.37 16.14 6.10
N TYR A 76 17.37 14.91 6.61
CA TYR A 76 18.57 14.18 6.98
C TYR A 76 18.91 13.11 5.92
N SER A 77 20.22 12.85 5.75
CA SER A 77 20.69 11.72 4.96
C SER A 77 20.88 10.49 5.86
N MET A 78 20.99 9.30 5.24
CA MET A 78 21.34 8.09 6.00
C MET A 78 22.72 8.18 6.65
N GLU A 79 23.63 8.99 6.12
CA GLU A 79 24.96 9.22 6.70
C GLU A 79 24.87 9.84 8.11
N PHE A 80 23.88 10.70 8.37
CA PHE A 80 23.66 11.29 9.69
C PHE A 80 23.36 10.20 10.74
N PHE A 81 22.43 9.29 10.45
CA PHE A 81 22.04 8.21 11.35
C PHE A 81 23.15 7.16 11.54
N LYS A 82 24.04 7.04 10.55
CA LYS A 82 25.21 6.17 10.62
C LYS A 82 26.32 6.68 11.52
N GLN A 83 26.32 7.95 11.91
CA GLN A 83 27.35 8.49 12.81
C GLN A 83 27.07 8.22 14.30
N CYS A 84 25.90 7.68 14.63
CA CYS A 84 25.56 7.14 15.94
C CYS A 84 26.09 5.71 16.12
#